data_AF-A0A7X0TXP6-F1
#
_entry.id   AF-A0A7X0TXP6-F1
#
_cell.length_a   1.000
_cell.length_b   1.000
_cell.length_c   1.000
_cell.angle_alpha   90.00
_cell.angle_beta   90.00
_cell.angle_gamma   90.00
#
_symmetry.space_group_name_H-M   'P 1'
#
loop_
_entity.id
_entity.type
_entity.pdbx_description
1 polymer ?
#
loop_
_entity_poly.entity_id
_entity_poly.type
_entity_poly.pdbx_seq_one_letter_code
_entity_poly.pdbx_strand_id
1 'polypeptide(L)'
;MHPLPFLGNIGLAAAALRNYALSLAEVLRGRGVHVGHVPISAALAPGSPASPEAVAEAHWSLHTGRDRHEVILGDLAVVRAAIAAHTVEA
;
A
#
# COMPACT_ATOMS: atom_id res chain seq x y z
N MET A 1 11.74 4.44 9.34
CA MET A 1 11.82 3.46 8.24
C MET A 1 13.28 3.20 7.90
N HIS A 2 13.69 1.94 7.81
CA HIS A 2 14.98 1.56 7.23
C HIS A 2 14.72 1.07 5.80
N PRO A 3 15.46 1.51 4.77
CA PRO A 3 15.25 1.03 3.40
C PRO A 3 15.51 -0.48 3.23
N LEU A 4 14.88 -1.08 2.22
CA LEU A 4 15.15 -2.45 1.75
C LEU A 4 15.89 -2.33 0.40
N PRO A 5 17.23 -2.47 0.35
CA PRO A 5 18.01 -2.15 -0.85
C PRO A 5 17.56 -2.87 -2.13
N PHE A 6 17.17 -4.15 -2.03
CA PHE A 6 16.70 -4.94 -3.17
C PHE A 6 15.32 -4.49 -3.70
N LEU A 7 14.57 -3.68 -2.94
CA LEU A 7 13.34 -3.03 -3.40
C LEU A 7 13.57 -1.58 -3.85
N GLY A 8 14.81 -1.12 -4.02
CA GLY A 8 15.09 0.29 -4.28
C GLY A 8 14.34 0.88 -5.49
N ASN A 9 14.27 0.14 -6.60
CA ASN A 9 13.51 0.52 -7.79
C ASN A 9 11.99 0.55 -7.55
N ILE A 10 11.46 -0.47 -6.86
CA ILE A 10 10.04 -0.57 -6.50
C ILE A 10 9.65 0.54 -5.52
N GLY A 11 10.51 0.82 -4.53
CA GLY A 11 10.32 1.88 -3.55
C GLY A 11 10.23 3.25 -4.22
N LEU A 12 11.06 3.51 -5.23
CA LEU A 12 10.96 4.73 -6.03
C LEU A 12 9.63 4.81 -6.77
N ALA A 13 9.24 3.74 -7.48
CA ALA A 13 7.99 3.69 -8.22
C ALA A 13 6.75 3.85 -7.30
N ALA A 14 6.75 3.18 -6.15
CA ALA A 14 5.69 3.25 -5.15
C ALA A 14 5.59 4.65 -4.53
N ALA A 15 6.72 5.28 -4.20
CA ALA A 15 6.74 6.65 -3.68
C ALA A 15 6.23 7.67 -4.71
N ALA A 16 6.65 7.51 -5.97
CA ALA A 16 6.17 8.35 -7.07
C ALA A 16 4.65 8.19 -7.28
N LEU A 17 4.14 6.95 -7.30
CA LEU A 17 2.71 6.67 -7.45
C LEU A 17 1.89 7.26 -6.30
N ARG A 18 2.34 7.10 -5.05
CA ARG A 18 1.69 7.69 -3.88
C ARG A 18 1.61 9.22 -4.01
N ASN A 19 2.73 9.85 -4.36
CA ASN A 19 2.77 11.31 -4.52
C ASN A 19 1.81 11.78 -5.62
N TYR A 20 1.79 11.08 -6.76
CA TYR A 20 0.87 11.36 -7.85
C TYR A 20 -0.60 11.23 -7.43
N ALA A 21 -0.98 10.13 -6.78
CA ALA A 21 -2.36 9.89 -6.37
C ALA A 21 -2.87 10.94 -5.38
N LEU A 22 -2.06 11.30 -4.37
CA LEU A 22 -2.42 12.33 -3.40
C LEU A 22 -2.48 13.73 -4.03
N SER A 23 -1.57 14.05 -4.95
CA SER A 23 -1.65 15.32 -5.70
C SER A 23 -2.88 15.37 -6.60
N LEU A 24 -3.25 14.24 -7.22
CA LEU A 24 -4.44 14.13 -8.06
C LEU A 24 -5.73 14.31 -7.23
N ALA A 25 -5.77 13.80 -5.99
CA ALA A 25 -6.88 14.05 -5.07
C ALA A 25 -7.12 15.54 -4.85
N GLU A 26 -6.06 16.33 -4.64
CA GLU A 26 -6.16 17.79 -4.47
C GLU A 26 -6.69 18.48 -5.73
N VAL A 27 -6.19 18.11 -6.91
CA VAL A 27 -6.62 18.67 -8.21
C VAL A 27 -8.09 18.34 -8.51
N LEU A 28 -8.58 17.18 -8.08
CA LEU A 28 -9.94 16.72 -8.32
C LEU A 28 -10.93 17.10 -7.21
N ARG A 29 -10.48 17.81 -6.17
CA ARG A 29 -11.33 18.25 -5.06
C ARG A 29 -12.52 19.06 -5.57
N GLY A 30 -13.72 18.67 -5.16
CA GLY A 30 -14.97 19.31 -5.58
C GLY A 30 -15.44 18.95 -7.00
N ARG A 31 -14.73 18.08 -7.74
CA ARG A 31 -15.09 17.67 -9.11
C ARG A 31 -15.88 16.35 -9.19
N GLY A 32 -16.37 15.84 -8.05
CA GLY A 32 -17.13 14.60 -7.98
C GLY A 32 -16.33 13.31 -8.15
N VAL A 33 -15.00 13.39 -8.32
CA VAL A 33 -14.10 12.24 -8.42
C VAL A 33 -13.34 12.07 -7.11
N HIS A 34 -13.40 10.87 -6.54
CA HIS A 34 -12.63 10.50 -5.36
C HIS A 34 -11.44 9.64 -5.77
N VAL A 35 -10.24 10.01 -5.30
CA VAL A 35 -9.01 9.25 -5.54
C VAL A 35 -8.64 8.53 -4.24
N GLY A 36 -8.47 7.21 -4.32
CA GLY A 36 -8.02 6.38 -3.21
C GLY A 36 -6.73 5.62 -3.57
N HIS A 37 -5.82 5.49 -2.62
CA HIS A 37 -4.55 4.79 -2.76
C HIS A 37 -4.44 3.71 -1.67
N VAL A 38 -4.10 2.48 -2.06
CA VAL A 38 -3.95 1.33 -1.14
C VAL A 38 -2.55 0.76 -1.28
N PRO A 39 -1.54 1.32 -0.58
CA PRO A 39 -0.20 0.73 -0.56
C PRO A 39 -0.20 -0.55 0.29
N ILE A 40 0.44 -1.60 -0.24
CA ILE A 40 0.50 -2.92 0.38
C ILE A 40 1.95 -3.26 0.71
N SER A 41 2.21 -3.51 1.99
CA SER A 41 3.50 -3.91 2.57
C SER A 41 3.33 -5.20 3.36
N ALA A 42 2.75 -6.22 2.73
CA ALA A 42 2.59 -7.56 3.29
C ALA A 42 2.45 -8.59 2.16
N ALA A 43 2.57 -9.87 2.48
CA ALA A 43 2.24 -10.95 1.56
C ALA A 43 0.73 -10.93 1.24
N LEU A 44 0.36 -11.16 -0.02
CA LEU A 44 -1.04 -11.34 -0.43
C LEU A 44 -1.46 -12.79 -0.18
N ALA A 45 -1.80 -13.10 1.06
CA ALA A 45 -2.14 -14.46 1.48
C ALA A 45 -3.34 -14.49 2.44
N PRO A 46 -4.14 -15.58 2.47
CA PRO A 46 -5.20 -15.76 3.46
C PRO A 46 -4.68 -15.55 4.88
N GLY A 47 -5.43 -14.81 5.71
CA GLY A 47 -5.07 -14.51 7.10
C GLY A 47 -3.92 -13.52 7.30
N SER A 48 -3.31 -13.01 6.22
CA SER A 48 -2.30 -11.96 6.32
C SER A 48 -2.92 -10.56 6.50
N PRO A 49 -2.14 -9.55 6.93
CA PRO A 49 -2.58 -8.15 6.93
C PRO A 49 -3.01 -7.59 5.57
N ALA A 50 -2.67 -8.27 4.46
CA ALA A 50 -3.11 -7.95 3.11
C ALA A 50 -3.82 -9.15 2.46
N SER A 51 -4.65 -9.86 3.22
CA SER A 51 -5.49 -10.91 2.67
C SER A 51 -6.41 -10.36 1.56
N PRO A 52 -6.89 -11.20 0.63
CA PRO A 52 -7.84 -10.76 -0.40
C PRO A 52 -9.05 -10.02 0.17
N GLU A 53 -9.55 -10.45 1.33
CA GLU A 53 -10.66 -9.82 2.06
C GLU A 53 -10.26 -8.45 2.59
N ALA A 54 -9.06 -8.31 3.18
CA ALA A 54 -8.56 -7.03 3.68
C ALA A 54 -8.34 -6.02 2.54
N VAL A 55 -7.85 -6.49 1.38
CA VAL A 55 -7.70 -5.65 0.18
C VAL A 55 -9.05 -5.19 -0.32
N ALA A 56 -10.04 -6.09 -0.42
CA ALA A 56 -11.40 -5.74 -0.84
C ALA A 56 -12.03 -4.71 0.12
N GLU A 57 -11.90 -4.93 1.43
CA GLU A 57 -12.44 -4.02 2.45
C GLU A 57 -11.77 -2.64 2.39
N ALA A 58 -10.46 -2.57 2.18
CA ALA A 58 -9.75 -1.29 2.04
C ALA A 58 -10.29 -0.46 0.85
N HIS A 59 -10.53 -1.10 -0.30
CA HIS A 59 -11.12 -0.43 -1.46
C HIS A 59 -12.57 -0.03 -1.22
N TRP A 60 -13.37 -0.90 -0.60
CA TRP A 60 -14.76 -0.63 -0.28
C TRP A 60 -14.90 0.55 0.69
N SER A 61 -14.04 0.61 1.71
CA SER A 61 -14.03 1.68 2.70
C SER A 61 -13.64 3.04 2.08
N LEU A 62 -12.67 3.06 1.16
CA LEU A 62 -12.35 4.28 0.40
C LEU A 62 -13.52 4.70 -0.51
N HIS A 63 -14.18 3.74 -1.17
CA HIS A 63 -15.30 4.03 -2.05
C HIS A 63 -16.51 4.64 -1.32
N THR A 64 -16.85 4.09 -0.15
CA THR A 64 -18.05 4.44 0.62
C THR A 64 -17.82 5.64 1.57
N GLY A 65 -16.68 5.70 2.25
CA GLY A 65 -16.39 6.78 3.21
C GLY A 65 -16.00 8.09 2.52
N ARG A 66 -15.13 8.03 1.51
CA ARG A 66 -14.60 9.19 0.76
C ARG A 66 -14.04 10.34 1.62
N ASP A 67 -13.69 10.07 2.87
CA ASP A 67 -13.20 11.02 3.88
C ASP A 67 -11.67 11.07 3.97
N ARG A 68 -11.00 10.13 3.31
CA ARG A 68 -9.55 9.98 3.26
C ARG A 68 -9.11 9.43 1.91
N HIS A 69 -7.85 9.62 1.57
CA HIS A 69 -7.29 9.22 0.28
C HIS A 69 -6.36 8.00 0.36
N GLU A 70 -6.10 7.47 1.55
CA GLU A 70 -5.14 6.39 1.73
C GLU A 70 -5.55 5.39 2.81
N VAL A 71 -5.36 4.09 2.52
CA VAL A 71 -5.46 2.98 3.47
C VAL A 71 -4.25 2.07 3.28
N ILE A 72 -3.39 1.98 4.30
CA ILE A 72 -2.15 1.19 4.25
C ILE A 72 -2.43 -0.22 4.77
N LEU A 73 -2.00 -1.25 4.04
CA LEU A 73 -2.09 -2.64 4.47
C LEU A 73 -0.69 -3.20 4.75
N GLY A 74 -0.47 -3.73 5.96
CA GLY A 74 0.79 -4.35 6.36
C GLY A 74 1.86 -3.40 6.90
N ASP A 75 3.08 -3.91 7.03
CA ASP A 75 4.25 -3.22 7.58
C ASP A 75 5.54 -3.71 6.90
N LEU A 76 6.38 -2.78 6.45
CA LEU A 76 7.69 -3.07 5.86
C LEU A 76 8.63 -3.80 6.82
N ALA A 77 8.46 -3.68 8.14
CA ALA A 77 9.19 -4.47 9.12
C ALA A 77 8.85 -5.97 9.00
N VAL A 78 7.58 -6.29 8.74
CA VAL A 78 7.12 -7.67 8.51
C VAL A 78 7.67 -8.21 7.20
N VAL A 79 7.66 -7.41 6.13
CA VAL A 79 8.24 -7.79 4.83
C VAL A 79 9.73 -8.10 4.97
N ARG A 80 10.46 -7.27 5.72
CA ARG A 80 11.89 -7.50 6.02
C ARG A 80 12.12 -8.82 6.73
N ALA A 81 11.35 -9.09 7.78
CA ALA A 81 11.48 -10.32 8.57
C ALA A 81 11.20 -11.57 7.71
N ALA A 82 10.15 -11.54 6.89
CA ALA A 82 9.80 -12.63 6.00
C ALA A 82 10.93 -12.94 4.99
N ILE A 83 11.56 -11.92 4.41
CA ILE A 83 12.64 -12.09 3.42
C ILE A 83 13.93 -12.59 4.08
N ALA A 84 14.26 -12.09 5.28
CA ALA A 84 15.41 -12.58 6.04
C ALA A 84 15.29 -14.09 6.32
N ALA A 85 14.09 -14.58 6.67
CA ALA A 85 13.86 -16.01 6.92
C ALA A 85 14.09 -16.89 5.67
N HIS A 86 13.73 -16.41 4.47
CA HIS A 86 13.91 -17.17 3.22
C HIS A 86 15.34 -17.09 2.64
N THR A 87 16.18 -16.19 3.14
CA THR A 87 17.56 -16.03 2.66
C THR A 87 18.54 -16.95 3.42
N VAL A 88 18.13 -17.53 4.55
CA VAL A 88 18.97 -18.45 5.35
C VAL A 88 18.80 -19.91 4.92
N GLU A 89 17.79 -20.23 4.10
CA GLU A 89 17.49 -21.58 3.61
C GLU A 89 18.00 -21.88 2.18
N ALA A 90 18.76 -20.97 1.55
CA ALA A 90 19.33 -21.13 0.20
C ALA A 90 20.85 -20.98 0.19
#